data_AF-A0A7Y2F2U9-F1
#
_entry.id   AF-A0A7Y2F2U9-F1
#
_cell.length_a   1.000
_cell.length_b   1.000
_cell.length_c   1.000
_cell.angle_alpha   90.00
_cell.angle_beta   90.00
_cell.angle_gamma   90.00
#
_symmetry.space_group_name_H-M   'P 1'
#
loop_
_entity.id
_entity.type
_entity.pdbx_description
1 polymer ?
#
loop_
_entity_poly.entity_id
_entity_poly.type
_entity_poly.pdbx_seq_one_letter_code
_entity_poly.pdbx_strand_id
1 'polypeptide(L)'
;MSFVTKRPDIIKNLEKFETYLNSKKKDEKDFAIAETLEEDLIMIYKVDGENKFLPARFVAYKGNDVKAYAKIKDEENKDVEKVMTKVVGLPFSNQGTIDKFSVYIKSLSKKKFSTDRTFWRLKDERGKNFNLVTKK
;
A
#
# COMPACT_ATOMS: atom_id res chain seq x y z
N MET A 1 8.79 -16.05 -2.43
CA MET A 1 8.49 -15.11 -3.55
C MET A 1 9.68 -14.17 -3.73
N SER A 2 9.89 -13.59 -4.92
CA SER A 2 10.95 -12.60 -5.12
C SER A 2 10.44 -11.16 -4.92
N PHE A 3 11.29 -10.29 -4.40
CA PHE A 3 11.00 -8.85 -4.29
C PHE A 3 10.88 -8.16 -5.66
N VAL A 4 10.08 -7.10 -5.69
CA VAL A 4 9.99 -6.18 -6.83
C VAL A 4 11.33 -5.49 -7.04
N THR A 5 11.67 -5.25 -8.30
CA THR A 5 12.95 -4.61 -8.67
C THR A 5 12.75 -3.27 -9.37
N LYS A 6 11.54 -3.03 -9.90
CA LYS A 6 11.23 -1.85 -10.70
C LYS A 6 9.87 -1.29 -10.29
N ARG A 7 9.67 0.02 -10.47
CA ARG A 7 8.41 0.71 -10.16
C ARG A 7 7.18 0.14 -10.89
N PRO A 8 7.25 -0.29 -12.16
CA PRO A 8 6.09 -0.91 -12.83
C PRO A 8 5.56 -2.16 -12.12
N ASP A 9 6.41 -2.92 -11.42
CA ASP A 9 5.97 -4.07 -10.64
C ASP A 9 5.09 -3.63 -9.44
N ILE A 10 5.50 -2.53 -8.78
CA ILE A 10 4.73 -1.90 -7.69
C ILE A 10 3.39 -1.40 -8.21
N ILE A 11 3.37 -0.72 -9.36
CA ILE A 11 2.14 -0.17 -9.95
C ILE A 11 1.15 -1.30 -10.26
N LYS A 12 1.61 -2.42 -10.84
CA LYS A 12 0.75 -3.60 -11.09
C LYS A 12 0.15 -4.16 -9.80
N ASN A 13 0.94 -4.27 -8.74
CA ASN A 13 0.45 -4.75 -7.45
C ASN A 13 -0.52 -3.75 -6.80
N LEU A 14 -0.27 -2.45 -6.95
CA LEU A 14 -1.15 -1.38 -6.50
C LEU A 14 -2.50 -1.45 -7.20
N GLU A 15 -2.52 -1.56 -8.53
CA GLU A 15 -3.75 -1.73 -9.31
C GLU A 15 -4.53 -2.96 -8.85
N LYS A 16 -3.83 -4.08 -8.61
CA LYS A 16 -4.44 -5.30 -8.08
C LYS A 16 -5.02 -5.09 -6.67
N PHE A 17 -4.32 -4.40 -5.79
CA PHE A 17 -4.82 -4.10 -4.45
C PHE A 17 -6.06 -3.19 -4.50
N GLU A 18 -6.08 -2.21 -5.39
CA GLU A 18 -7.25 -1.37 -5.67
C GLU A 18 -8.46 -2.19 -6.14
N THR A 19 -8.25 -3.23 -6.94
CA THR A 19 -9.35 -4.13 -7.31
C THR A 19 -9.92 -4.87 -6.09
N TYR A 20 -9.11 -5.19 -5.07
CA TYR A 20 -9.58 -5.82 -3.83
C TYR A 20 -10.37 -4.84 -2.95
N LEU A 21 -9.87 -3.61 -2.77
CA LEU A 21 -10.59 -2.57 -2.02
C LEU A 21 -11.97 -2.25 -2.62
N ASN A 22 -12.08 -2.31 -3.95
CA ASN A 22 -13.31 -2.05 -4.69
C ASN A 22 -14.06 -3.34 -5.10
N SER A 23 -13.63 -4.51 -4.64
CA SER A 23 -14.23 -5.79 -5.02
C SER A 23 -15.67 -5.89 -4.50
N LYS A 24 -16.53 -6.53 -5.30
CA LYS A 24 -17.88 -6.92 -4.87
C LYS A 24 -17.86 -8.13 -3.93
N LYS A 25 -16.75 -8.88 -3.88
CA LYS A 25 -16.59 -10.01 -2.98
C LYS A 25 -16.16 -9.50 -1.60
N LYS A 26 -16.98 -9.82 -0.60
CA LYS A 26 -16.77 -9.38 0.78
C LYS A 26 -15.40 -9.80 1.31
N ASP A 27 -14.98 -11.04 1.08
CA ASP A 27 -13.72 -11.57 1.62
C ASP A 27 -12.48 -10.83 1.09
N GLU A 28 -12.44 -10.50 -0.21
CA GLU A 28 -11.32 -9.75 -0.81
C GLU A 28 -11.25 -8.32 -0.27
N LYS A 29 -12.42 -7.69 -0.09
CA LYS A 29 -12.53 -6.34 0.44
C LYS A 29 -12.17 -6.27 1.92
N ASP A 30 -12.69 -7.20 2.73
CA ASP A 30 -12.40 -7.29 4.15
C ASP A 30 -10.91 -7.57 4.39
N PHE A 31 -10.29 -8.43 3.57
CA PHE A 31 -8.84 -8.64 3.56
C PHE A 31 -8.09 -7.34 3.29
N ALA A 32 -8.40 -6.61 2.21
CA ALA A 32 -7.68 -5.39 1.86
C ALA A 32 -7.82 -4.28 2.94
N ILE A 33 -8.99 -4.17 3.56
CA ILE A 33 -9.23 -3.23 4.66
C ILE A 33 -8.44 -3.65 5.91
N ALA A 34 -8.46 -4.93 6.27
CA ALA A 34 -7.74 -5.45 7.43
C ALA A 34 -6.23 -5.25 7.29
N GLU A 35 -5.66 -5.58 6.13
CA GLU A 35 -4.22 -5.41 5.90
C GLU A 35 -3.81 -3.93 5.92
N THR A 36 -4.60 -3.04 5.31
CA THR A 36 -4.31 -1.60 5.42
C THR A 36 -4.37 -1.10 6.87
N LEU A 37 -5.23 -1.69 7.70
CA LEU A 37 -5.39 -1.32 9.11
C LEU A 37 -4.26 -1.85 10.00
N GLU A 38 -3.81 -3.09 9.80
CA GLU A 38 -2.84 -3.74 10.68
C GLU A 38 -1.39 -3.37 10.34
N GLU A 39 -1.11 -3.03 9.09
CA GLU A 39 0.25 -2.83 8.58
C GLU A 39 0.93 -1.55 9.10
N ASP A 40 2.21 -1.66 9.47
CA ASP A 40 3.05 -0.55 9.91
C ASP A 40 3.74 0.17 8.75
N LEU A 41 4.02 -0.54 7.65
CA LEU A 41 4.64 0.00 6.45
C LEU A 41 3.57 0.38 5.40
N ILE A 42 3.42 1.68 5.11
CA ILE A 42 2.34 2.18 4.23
C ILE A 42 2.89 2.89 3.00
N MET A 43 2.31 2.61 1.84
CA MET A 43 2.53 3.37 0.61
C MET A 43 1.39 4.34 0.35
N ILE A 44 1.76 5.55 -0.09
CA ILE A 44 0.88 6.64 -0.46
C ILE A 44 0.96 6.84 -1.97
N TYR A 45 -0.21 6.93 -2.59
CA TYR A 45 -0.40 7.22 -4.00
C TYR A 45 -1.64 8.07 -4.16
N LYS A 46 -1.89 8.57 -5.37
CA LYS A 46 -3.13 9.25 -5.69
C LYS A 46 -4.01 8.41 -6.60
N VAL A 47 -5.32 8.50 -6.37
CA VAL A 47 -6.35 8.02 -7.30
C VAL A 47 -7.27 9.20 -7.58
N ASP A 48 -7.38 9.59 -8.85
CA ASP A 48 -8.18 10.74 -9.29
C ASP A 48 -7.93 12.03 -8.47
N GLY A 49 -6.66 12.24 -8.06
CA GLY A 49 -6.21 13.42 -7.31
C GLY A 49 -6.26 13.27 -5.78
N GLU A 50 -7.00 12.30 -5.25
CA GLU A 50 -7.13 12.01 -3.82
C GLU A 50 -6.01 11.11 -3.31
N ASN A 51 -5.51 11.34 -2.09
CA ASN A 51 -4.51 10.45 -1.50
C ASN A 51 -5.18 9.15 -1.04
N LYS A 52 -4.62 8.02 -1.48
CA LYS A 52 -4.96 6.68 -1.03
C LYS A 52 -3.75 6.05 -0.34
N PHE A 53 -4.03 5.02 0.44
CA PHE A 53 -3.05 4.34 1.28
C PHE A 53 -3.21 2.83 1.12
N LEU A 54 -2.08 2.14 0.99
CA LEU A 54 -2.02 0.69 0.86
C LEU A 54 -0.84 0.10 1.68
N PRO A 55 -0.91 -1.18 2.06
CA PRO A 55 0.17 -1.86 2.76
C PRO A 55 1.40 -2.06 1.84
N ALA A 56 2.55 -1.52 2.25
CA ALA A 56 3.79 -1.58 1.49
C ALA A 56 4.31 -3.01 1.31
N ARG A 57 4.11 -3.88 2.32
CA ARG A 57 4.45 -5.30 2.22
C ARG A 57 3.74 -5.98 1.07
N PHE A 58 2.48 -5.61 0.78
CA PHE A 58 1.73 -6.22 -0.31
C PHE A 58 2.37 -5.95 -1.67
N VAL A 59 2.81 -4.71 -1.89
CA VAL A 59 3.37 -4.28 -3.20
C VAL A 59 4.86 -4.59 -3.37
N ALA A 60 5.55 -4.97 -2.30
CA ALA A 60 6.98 -5.28 -2.32
C ALA A 60 7.34 -6.61 -2.99
N TYR A 61 6.37 -7.51 -3.25
CA TYR A 61 6.62 -8.83 -3.85
C TYR A 61 6.09 -8.92 -5.28
N LYS A 62 6.83 -9.56 -6.18
CA LYS A 62 6.39 -9.71 -7.58
C LYS A 62 5.14 -10.59 -7.68
N GLY A 63 4.13 -10.09 -8.40
CA GLY A 63 2.93 -10.87 -8.75
C GLY A 63 2.08 -11.26 -7.56
N ASN A 64 2.16 -10.49 -6.46
CA ASN A 64 1.52 -10.86 -5.22
C ASN A 64 0.00 -10.94 -5.34
N ASP A 65 -0.63 -11.83 -4.58
CA ASP A 65 -2.08 -11.99 -4.48
C ASP A 65 -2.46 -12.31 -3.02
N VAL A 66 -3.76 -12.38 -2.72
CA VAL A 66 -4.25 -12.63 -1.35
C VAL A 66 -3.66 -13.92 -0.76
N LYS A 67 -3.58 -15.00 -1.53
CA LYS A 67 -3.09 -16.31 -1.05
C LYS A 67 -1.58 -16.31 -0.86
N ALA A 68 -0.85 -15.68 -1.76
CA ALA A 68 0.58 -15.53 -1.70
C ALA A 68 1.01 -14.64 -0.54
N TYR A 69 0.31 -13.53 -0.35
CA TYR A 69 0.58 -12.59 0.73
C TYR A 69 0.38 -13.22 2.11
N ALA A 70 -0.68 -14.02 2.27
CA ALA A 70 -0.92 -14.74 3.53
C ALA A 70 0.26 -15.65 3.94
N LYS A 71 0.96 -16.27 2.98
CA LYS A 71 2.14 -17.10 3.25
C LYS A 71 3.39 -16.30 3.62
N ILE A 72 3.46 -15.04 3.21
CA ILE A 72 4.61 -14.15 3.41
C ILE A 72 4.54 -13.41 4.73
N LYS A 73 3.32 -13.10 5.21
CA LYS A 73 3.09 -12.39 6.48
C LYS A 73 3.71 -13.12 7.68
N ASP A 74 3.81 -14.44 7.61
CA ASP A 74 4.42 -15.29 8.64
C ASP A 74 5.96 -15.28 8.63
N GLU A 75 6.58 -14.77 7.56
CA GLU A 75 8.03 -14.65 7.44
C GLU A 75 8.44 -13.20 7.79
N GLU A 76 9.19 -13.01 8.89
CA GLU A 76 9.75 -11.71 9.32
C GLU A 76 10.64 -11.09 8.21
N ASN A 77 10.03 -10.35 7.30
CA ASN A 77 10.72 -9.85 6.12
C ASN A 77 11.25 -8.42 6.32
N LYS A 78 12.37 -8.32 7.05
CA LYS A 78 13.15 -7.09 7.29
C LYS A 78 13.65 -6.39 6.01
N ASP A 79 13.52 -7.03 4.86
CA ASP A 79 13.99 -6.50 3.58
C ASP A 79 12.93 -5.70 2.80
N VAL A 80 11.67 -5.69 3.23
CA VAL A 80 10.61 -4.89 2.58
C VAL A 80 10.99 -3.42 2.57
N GLU A 81 11.45 -2.86 3.70
CA GLU A 81 11.85 -1.46 3.79
C GLU A 81 13.00 -1.12 2.84
N LYS A 82 13.99 -2.01 2.71
CA LYS A 82 15.12 -1.82 1.79
C LYS A 82 14.66 -1.81 0.35
N VAL A 83 13.78 -2.75 -0.02
CA VAL A 83 13.21 -2.84 -1.37
C VAL A 83 12.39 -1.61 -1.70
N MET A 84 11.51 -1.21 -0.79
CA MET A 84 10.68 -0.02 -0.93
C MET A 84 11.53 1.24 -1.05
N THR A 85 12.58 1.34 -0.24
CA THR A 85 13.50 2.48 -0.29
C THR A 85 14.26 2.54 -1.61
N LYS A 86 14.70 1.39 -2.12
CA LYS A 86 15.41 1.27 -3.40
C LYS A 86 14.53 1.62 -4.60
N VAL A 87 13.26 1.18 -4.60
CA VAL A 87 12.38 1.31 -5.77
C VAL A 87 11.58 2.61 -5.76
N VAL A 88 11.08 3.02 -4.58
CA VAL A 88 10.18 4.17 -4.42
C VAL A 88 10.94 5.41 -3.96
N GLY A 89 11.86 5.25 -3.01
CA GLY A 89 12.65 6.34 -2.42
C GLY A 89 12.58 6.35 -0.90
N LEU A 90 13.06 7.43 -0.27
CA LEU A 90 13.21 7.46 1.18
C LEU A 90 11.86 7.39 1.93
N PRO A 91 11.79 6.60 3.02
CA PRO A 91 10.66 6.63 3.92
C PRO A 91 10.56 7.96 4.66
N PHE A 92 9.37 8.26 5.17
CA PHE A 92 9.15 9.37 6.06
C PHE A 92 8.01 9.08 7.04
N SER A 93 7.98 9.80 8.15
CA SER A 93 6.84 9.83 9.07
C SER A 93 6.61 11.26 9.51
N ASN A 94 5.36 11.73 9.41
CA ASN A 94 4.95 13.04 9.91
C ASN A 94 3.49 13.03 10.31
N GLN A 95 3.15 13.87 11.31
CA GLN A 95 1.82 13.91 11.90
C GLN A 95 0.73 14.18 10.86
N GLY A 96 0.94 15.14 9.95
CA GLY A 96 -0.05 15.47 8.92
C GLY A 96 -0.39 14.32 7.97
N THR A 97 0.53 13.36 7.77
CA THR A 97 0.28 12.15 6.98
C THR A 97 -0.45 11.10 7.80
N ILE A 98 -0.11 10.96 9.08
CA ILE A 98 -0.80 10.09 10.04
C ILE A 98 -2.27 10.52 10.20
N ASP A 99 -2.53 11.82 10.25
CA ASP A 99 -3.89 12.36 10.35
C ASP A 99 -4.71 12.04 9.09
N LYS A 100 -4.12 12.23 7.90
CA LYS A 100 -4.77 11.87 6.61
C LYS A 100 -5.03 10.38 6.51
N PHE A 101 -4.09 9.55 6.94
CA PHE A 101 -4.25 8.12 7.02
C PHE A 101 -5.40 7.75 7.97
N SER A 102 -5.50 8.43 9.12
CA SER A 102 -6.60 8.23 10.08
C SER A 102 -7.96 8.53 9.48
N VAL A 103 -8.08 9.62 8.73
CA VAL A 103 -9.32 9.98 8.00
C VAL A 103 -9.64 8.91 6.97
N TYR A 104 -8.64 8.44 6.21
CA TYR A 104 -8.81 7.39 5.22
C TYR A 104 -9.30 6.07 5.84
N ILE A 105 -8.66 5.60 6.90
CA ILE A 105 -9.09 4.39 7.61
C ILE A 105 -10.50 4.54 8.16
N LYS A 106 -10.86 5.68 8.76
CA LYS A 106 -12.22 5.94 9.24
C LYS A 106 -13.27 5.83 8.12
N SER A 107 -12.91 6.19 6.89
CA SER A 107 -13.78 6.02 5.72
C SER A 107 -13.97 4.56 5.30
N LEU A 108 -12.98 3.70 5.57
CA LEU A 108 -13.00 2.28 5.23
C LEU A 108 -13.55 1.39 6.35
N SER A 109 -13.25 1.73 7.61
CA SER A 109 -13.54 0.93 8.79
C SER A 109 -13.63 1.79 10.05
N LYS A 110 -14.48 1.40 11.00
CA LYS A 110 -14.59 2.09 12.31
C LYS A 110 -13.47 1.75 13.29
N LYS A 111 -12.51 0.91 12.89
CA LYS A 111 -11.42 0.46 13.77
C LYS A 111 -10.35 1.54 13.93
N LYS A 112 -9.80 1.63 15.15
CA LYS A 112 -8.62 2.45 15.44
C LYS A 112 -7.36 1.62 15.14
N PHE A 113 -6.31 2.27 14.69
CA PHE A 113 -4.96 1.70 14.65
C PHE A 113 -4.17 2.23 15.87
N SER A 114 -3.20 1.46 16.37
CA SER A 114 -2.35 1.89 17.49
C SER A 114 -0.85 1.85 17.19
N THR A 115 -0.46 1.47 15.97
CA THR A 115 0.95 1.29 15.60
C THR A 115 1.49 2.54 14.90
N ASP A 116 2.71 2.93 15.26
CA ASP A 116 3.49 3.91 14.50
C ASP A 116 3.73 3.41 13.09
N ARG A 117 3.76 4.33 12.13
CA ARG A 117 3.83 3.97 10.71
C ARG A 117 4.92 4.71 9.96
N THR A 118 5.49 3.97 9.03
CA THR A 118 6.47 4.46 8.06
C THR A 118 5.82 4.57 6.70
N PHE A 119 5.95 5.74 6.07
CA PHE A 119 5.31 6.02 4.80
C PHE A 119 6.31 6.12 3.66
N TRP A 120 5.93 5.57 2.51
CA TRP A 120 6.55 5.84 1.22
C TRP A 120 5.56 6.56 0.32
N ARG A 121 6.03 7.50 -0.51
CA ARG A 121 5.18 8.16 -1.50
C ARG A 121 5.60 7.78 -2.90
N LEU A 122 4.68 7.16 -3.64
CA LEU A 122 4.91 6.80 -5.03
C LEU A 122 4.98 8.06 -5.90
N LYS A 123 6.07 8.17 -6.66
CA LYS A 123 6.31 9.25 -7.63
C LYS A 123 6.26 8.71 -9.05
N ASP A 124 5.76 9.51 -9.98
CA ASP A 124 5.84 9.25 -11.41
C ASP A 124 7.28 9.41 -11.93
N GLU A 125 7.48 9.14 -13.22
CA GLU A 125 8.79 9.28 -13.89
C GLU A 125 9.31 10.72 -13.90
N ARG A 126 8.42 11.70 -13.72
CA ARG A 126 8.73 13.15 -13.67
C ARG A 126 8.99 13.64 -12.24
N GLY A 127 8.98 12.75 -11.25
CA GLY A 127 9.17 13.07 -9.83
C GLY A 127 7.96 13.71 -9.15
N LYS A 128 6.81 13.80 -9.83
CA LYS A 128 5.53 14.26 -9.25
C LYS A 128 4.84 13.10 -8.54
N ASN A 129 3.85 13.39 -7.70
CA ASN A 129 3.08 12.35 -7.02
C ASN A 129 2.34 11.49 -8.06
N PHE A 130 2.54 10.17 -7.99
CA PHE A 130 1.87 9.25 -8.91
C PHE A 130 0.35 9.34 -8.71
N ASN A 131 -0.36 9.52 -9.82
CA ASN A 131 -1.82 9.60 -9.86
C ASN A 131 -2.34 8.52 -10.79
N LEU A 132 -2.97 7.50 -10.21
CA LEU A 132 -3.74 6.52 -10.93
C LEU A 132 -5.02 7.21 -11.44
N VAL A 133 -5.13 7.32 -12.76
CA VAL A 133 -6.32 7.87 -13.41
C VAL A 133 -7.21 6.69 -13.77
N THR A 134 -8.31 6.53 -13.05
CA THR A 134 -9.30 5.51 -13.35
C THR A 134 -10.06 5.99 -14.59
N LYS A 135 -9.76 5.43 -15.77
CA LYS A 135 -10.57 5.70 -16.96
C LYS A 135 -11.98 5.15 -16.70
N LYS A 136 -12.92 6.06 -16.41
CA LYS A 136 -14.36 5.78 -16.40
C LYS A 136 -14.83 5.28 -17.76
#